data_AF-A0A4U0VBL9-F1
#
_entry.id   AF-A0A4U0VBL9-F1
#
_cell.length_a   1.000
_cell.length_b   1.000
_cell.length_c   1.000
_cell.angle_alpha   90.00
_cell.angle_beta   90.00
_cell.angle_gamma   90.00
#
_symmetry.space_group_name_H-M   'P 1'
#
loop_
_entity.id
_entity.type
_entity.pdbx_description
1 polymer ?
#
loop_
_entity_poly.entity_id
_entity_poly.type
_entity_poly.pdbx_seq_one_letter_code
_entity_poly.pdbx_strand_id
1 'polypeptide(L)'
;MAAPASLLEGLPYVPLSPYNGAVPTGGDSGADNVNVFYESGDISFMIVSTALVLLMIPGVGFFYSGLARRKSALSLIWLSVMATAVVSFQWFFWGYSLTFYHKAGKYIGALDNFGFMDVLAQPS
;
A
#
# COMPACT_ATOMS: atom_id res chain seq x y z
N MET A 1 -20.29 -28.12 6.42
CA MET A 1 -21.66 -28.10 5.85
C MET A 1 -21.91 -26.67 5.40
N ALA A 2 -21.72 -26.36 4.10
CA ALA A 2 -21.90 -25.01 3.59
C ALA A 2 -23.39 -24.67 3.53
N ALA A 3 -23.77 -23.47 3.99
CA ALA A 3 -25.16 -23.01 3.93
C ALA A 3 -25.61 -22.87 2.45
N PRO A 4 -26.87 -23.19 2.12
CA PRO A 4 -27.39 -23.01 0.77
C PRO A 4 -27.35 -21.52 0.38
N ALA A 5 -26.84 -21.22 -0.82
CA ALA A 5 -26.59 -19.86 -1.31
C ALA A 5 -27.81 -18.92 -1.24
N SER A 6 -29.03 -19.47 -1.29
CA SER A 6 -30.29 -18.74 -1.17
C SER A 6 -30.52 -18.08 0.19
N LEU A 7 -29.83 -18.50 1.25
CA LEU A 7 -29.92 -17.86 2.57
C LEU A 7 -29.02 -16.63 2.72
N LEU A 8 -28.10 -16.43 1.77
CA LEU A 8 -27.10 -15.38 1.85
C LEU A 8 -27.46 -14.15 0.99
N GLU A 9 -28.29 -14.33 -0.05
CA GLU A 9 -28.73 -13.24 -0.95
C GLU A 9 -29.59 -12.14 -0.28
N GLY A 10 -30.06 -12.35 0.95
CA GLY A 10 -30.84 -11.39 1.74
C GLY A 10 -30.06 -10.71 2.88
N LEU A 11 -28.78 -11.02 3.06
CA LEU A 11 -27.95 -10.45 4.12
C LEU A 11 -27.16 -9.24 3.58
N PRO A 12 -26.92 -8.19 4.38
CA PRO A 12 -26.19 -7.01 3.95
C PRO A 12 -24.67 -7.27 3.93
N TYR A 13 -24.20 -8.16 3.05
CA TYR A 13 -22.77 -8.39 2.82
C TYR A 13 -22.46 -8.45 1.32
N VAL A 14 -21.27 -7.98 0.94
CA VAL A 14 -20.81 -8.01 -0.46
C VAL A 14 -20.16 -9.37 -0.72
N PRO A 15 -20.64 -10.16 -1.71
CA PRO A 15 -20.02 -11.42 -2.05
C PRO A 15 -18.65 -11.17 -2.69
N LEU A 16 -17.64 -11.90 -2.22
CA LEU A 16 -16.29 -11.82 -2.76
C LEU A 16 -16.20 -12.66 -4.02
N SER A 17 -15.54 -12.13 -5.03
CA SER A 17 -15.36 -12.81 -6.32
C SER A 17 -13.87 -12.99 -6.60
N PRO A 18 -13.41 -14.17 -7.03
CA PRO A 18 -12.04 -14.35 -7.48
C PRO A 18 -11.73 -13.45 -8.69
N TYR A 19 -10.58 -12.79 -8.65
CA TYR A 19 -10.13 -11.95 -9.75
C TYR A 19 -9.84 -12.78 -11.01
N ASN A 20 -10.43 -12.40 -12.15
CA ASN A 20 -10.40 -13.17 -13.40
C ASN A 20 -9.25 -12.79 -14.36
N GLY A 21 -8.39 -11.82 -13.99
CA GLY A 21 -7.23 -11.44 -14.80
C GLY A 21 -7.53 -10.66 -16.08
N ALA A 22 -8.80 -10.35 -16.38
CA ALA A 22 -9.19 -9.81 -17.68
C ALA A 22 -9.00 -8.28 -17.81
N VAL A 23 -8.91 -7.54 -16.71
CA VAL A 23 -8.87 -6.07 -16.68
C VAL A 23 -7.56 -5.56 -16.05
N PRO A 24 -6.64 -4.94 -16.82
CA PRO A 24 -5.31 -4.54 -16.32
C PRO A 24 -5.28 -3.65 -15.07
N THR A 25 -6.37 -2.97 -14.71
CA THR A 25 -6.44 -2.09 -13.53
C THR A 25 -7.34 -2.63 -12.41
N GLY A 26 -7.92 -3.82 -12.57
CA GLY A 26 -8.91 -4.38 -11.65
C GLY A 26 -10.36 -3.98 -11.94
N GLY A 27 -10.64 -3.17 -12.96
CA GLY A 27 -12.00 -2.76 -13.39
C GLY A 27 -12.18 -1.23 -13.48
N ASP A 28 -13.35 -0.77 -13.89
CA ASP A 28 -13.72 0.66 -13.89
C ASP A 28 -14.41 1.01 -12.57
N SER A 29 -13.81 1.90 -11.76
CA SER A 29 -14.39 2.32 -10.47
C SER A 29 -15.70 3.11 -10.60
N GLY A 30 -16.04 3.62 -11.79
CA GLY A 30 -17.29 4.31 -12.06
C GLY A 30 -18.46 3.39 -12.42
N ALA A 31 -18.18 2.16 -12.86
CA ALA A 31 -19.17 1.20 -13.33
C ALA A 31 -19.21 -0.10 -12.49
N ASP A 32 -18.07 -0.49 -11.91
CA ASP A 32 -17.87 -1.77 -11.24
C ASP A 32 -17.43 -1.60 -9.78
N ASN A 33 -17.91 -2.49 -8.92
CA ASN A 33 -17.47 -2.57 -7.53
C ASN A 33 -16.14 -3.32 -7.45
N VAL A 34 -15.02 -2.60 -7.53
CA VAL A 34 -13.66 -3.20 -7.46
C VAL A 34 -13.27 -3.74 -6.07
N ASN A 35 -14.07 -3.45 -5.04
CA ASN A 35 -13.84 -3.97 -3.68
C ASN A 35 -14.22 -5.44 -3.51
N VAL A 36 -14.85 -6.07 -4.50
CA VAL A 36 -15.26 -7.49 -4.43
C VAL A 36 -14.08 -8.47 -4.41
N PHE A 37 -12.87 -8.01 -4.75
CA PHE A 37 -11.67 -8.84 -4.75
C PHE A 37 -10.97 -8.90 -3.39
N TYR A 38 -11.36 -8.05 -2.43
CA TYR A 38 -10.62 -7.86 -1.19
C TYR A 38 -11.53 -7.96 0.04
N GLU A 39 -11.02 -8.63 1.06
CA GLU A 39 -11.66 -8.66 2.37
C GLU A 39 -11.45 -7.34 3.12
N SER A 40 -12.54 -6.77 3.64
CA SER A 40 -12.47 -5.50 4.38
C SER A 40 -11.61 -5.61 5.65
N GLY A 41 -11.57 -6.79 6.27
CA GLY A 41 -10.72 -7.09 7.42
C GLY A 41 -9.23 -6.95 7.08
N ASP A 42 -8.81 -7.54 5.96
CA ASP A 42 -7.41 -7.51 5.52
C ASP A 42 -6.98 -6.09 5.13
N ILE A 43 -7.84 -5.33 4.44
CA ILE A 43 -7.58 -3.91 4.13
C ILE A 43 -7.40 -3.11 5.42
N SER A 44 -8.29 -3.29 6.40
CA SER A 44 -8.22 -2.54 7.66
C SER A 44 -6.94 -2.84 8.43
N PHE A 45 -6.53 -4.12 8.48
CA PHE A 45 -5.30 -4.54 9.13
C PHE A 45 -4.08 -3.95 8.40
N MET A 46 -4.03 -4.02 7.07
CA MET A 46 -2.93 -3.48 6.27
C MET A 46 -2.77 -1.96 6.43
N ILE A 47 -3.87 -1.20 6.53
CA ILE A 47 -3.81 0.25 6.80
C ILE A 47 -3.24 0.53 8.19
N VAL A 48 -3.68 -0.22 9.21
CA VAL A 48 -3.15 -0.09 10.58
C VAL A 48 -1.66 -0.44 10.62
N SER A 49 -1.25 -1.55 10.01
CA SER A 49 0.16 -1.94 9.90
C SER A 49 1.00 -0.87 9.21
N THR A 50 0.51 -0.29 8.12
CA THR A 50 1.21 0.79 7.40
C THR A 50 1.37 2.04 8.27
N ALA A 51 0.34 2.41 9.04
CA ALA A 51 0.41 3.53 9.98
C ALA A 51 1.44 3.29 11.11
N LEU A 52 1.52 2.06 11.63
CA LEU A 52 2.52 1.68 12.64
C LEU A 52 3.95 1.78 12.10
N VAL A 53 4.17 1.34 10.86
CA VAL A 53 5.49 1.46 10.19
C VAL A 53 5.86 2.92 9.97
N LEU A 54 4.91 3.77 9.58
CA LEU A 54 5.15 5.20 9.38
C LEU A 54 5.62 5.89 10.67
N LEU A 55 5.13 5.45 11.83
CA LEU A 55 5.56 5.96 13.14
C LEU A 55 7.01 5.59 13.48
N MET A 56 7.56 4.50 12.93
CA MET A 56 8.95 4.09 13.21
C MET A 56 9.98 5.10 12.70
N ILE A 57 9.73 5.77 11.57
CA ILE A 57 10.69 6.69 10.95
C ILE A 57 11.04 7.89 11.85
N PRO A 58 10.06 8.65 12.39
CA PRO A 58 10.36 9.66 13.40
C PRO A 58 10.84 9.03 14.72
N GLY A 59 10.36 7.85 15.10
CA GLY A 59 10.81 7.14 16.30
C GLY A 59 12.31 6.86 16.31
N VAL A 60 12.86 6.44 15.17
CA VAL A 60 14.30 6.23 14.97
C VAL A 60 15.05 7.57 15.01
N GLY A 61 14.50 8.64 14.41
CA GLY A 61 15.04 10.00 14.50
C GLY A 61 15.15 10.51 15.93
N PHE A 62 14.10 10.32 16.74
CA PHE A 62 14.11 10.67 18.16
C PHE A 62 15.10 9.83 18.96
N PHE A 63 15.14 8.52 18.73
CA PHE A 63 16.06 7.61 19.41
C PHE A 63 17.53 8.00 19.16
N TYR A 64 17.91 8.26 17.91
CA TYR A 64 19.28 8.70 17.59
C TYR A 64 19.58 10.12 18.07
N SER A 65 18.59 11.02 18.08
CA SER A 65 18.77 12.36 18.65
C SER A 65 19.03 12.36 20.16
N GLY A 66 18.44 11.41 20.90
CA GLY A 66 18.60 11.26 22.35
C GLY A 66 19.94 10.65 22.77
N LEU A 67 20.54 9.80 21.93
CA LEU A 67 21.89 9.25 22.13
C LEU A 67 22.99 10.23 21.70
N ALA A 68 22.68 11.20 20.85
CA ALA A 68 23.61 12.20 20.36
C ALA A 68 23.88 13.31 21.39
N ARG A 69 25.11 13.85 21.41
CA ARG A 69 25.51 14.98 22.26
C ARG A 69 24.56 16.17 22.01
N ARG A 70 24.04 16.81 23.07
CA ARG A 70 22.96 17.85 23.06
C ARG A 70 23.02 18.90 21.93
N LYS A 71 24.21 19.20 21.38
CA LYS A 71 24.39 20.14 20.27
C LYS A 71 23.82 19.68 18.92
N SER A 72 23.64 18.37 18.68
CA SER A 72 23.21 17.84 17.37
C SER A 72 21.80 17.25 17.34
N ALA A 73 21.11 17.21 18.48
CA ALA A 73 19.79 16.58 18.59
C ALA A 73 18.73 17.23 17.67
N LEU A 74 18.73 18.56 17.57
CA LEU A 74 17.78 19.29 16.71
C LEU A 74 18.00 18.98 15.21
N SER A 75 19.25 18.81 14.79
CA SER A 75 19.61 18.49 13.40
C SER A 75 19.16 17.08 13.00
N LEU A 76 19.25 16.11 13.93
CA LEU A 76 18.84 14.73 13.70
C LEU A 76 17.31 14.56 13.54
N ILE A 77 16.51 15.32 14.28
CA ILE A 77 15.05 15.33 14.14
C ILE A 77 14.65 15.97 12.80
N TRP A 78 15.32 17.04 12.39
CA TRP A 78 15.04 17.69 11.09
C TRP A 78 15.45 16.79 9.92
N LEU A 79 16.56 16.07 10.06
CA LEU A 79 17.03 15.10 9.08
C LEU A 79 16.05 13.93 8.91
N SER A 80 15.44 13.42 9.99
CA SER A 80 14.45 12.33 9.87
C SER A 80 13.20 12.78 9.13
N VAL A 81 12.72 14.01 9.35
CA VAL A 81 11.58 14.58 8.60
C VAL A 81 11.93 14.74 7.12
N MET A 82 13.11 15.26 6.80
CA MET A 82 13.57 15.40 5.41
C MET A 82 13.78 14.06 4.72
N ALA A 83 14.32 13.06 5.42
CA ALA A 83 14.46 11.71 4.90
C ALA A 83 13.10 11.10 4.53
N THR A 84 12.09 11.24 5.39
CA THR A 84 10.72 10.78 5.09
C THR A 84 10.15 11.45 3.84
N ALA A 85 10.37 12.76 3.66
CA ALA A 85 9.88 13.50 2.50
C ALA A 85 10.55 13.03 1.19
N VAL A 86 11.88 12.88 1.19
CA VAL A 86 12.64 12.43 0.02
C VAL A 86 12.29 10.99 -0.35
N VAL A 87 12.19 10.10 0.64
CA VAL A 87 11.84 8.69 0.41
C VAL A 87 10.41 8.56 -0.11
N SER A 88 9.45 9.31 0.46
CA SER A 88 8.07 9.34 -0.04
C SER A 88 7.98 9.80 -1.49
N PHE A 89 8.75 10.84 -1.85
CA PHE A 89 8.80 11.33 -3.22
C PHE A 89 9.46 10.33 -4.18
N GLN A 90 10.60 9.74 -3.80
CA GLN A 90 11.27 8.72 -4.60
C GLN A 90 10.38 7.49 -4.81
N TRP A 91 9.64 7.09 -3.77
CA TRP A 91 8.71 5.97 -3.83
C TRP A 91 7.58 6.23 -4.84
N PHE A 92 7.00 7.44 -4.79
CA PHE A 92 5.98 7.89 -5.73
C PHE A 92 6.49 7.96 -7.17
N PHE A 93 7.69 8.49 -7.39
CA PHE A 93 8.21 8.73 -8.74
C PHE A 93 8.43 7.42 -9.50
N TRP A 94 9.23 6.50 -8.95
CA TRP A 94 9.52 5.22 -9.61
C TRP A 94 9.73 4.04 -8.65
N GLY A 95 9.82 4.27 -7.33
CA GLY A 95 10.18 3.22 -6.38
C GLY A 95 9.15 2.09 -6.36
N TYR A 96 7.87 2.45 -6.38
CA TYR A 96 6.78 1.48 -6.48
C TYR A 96 6.84 0.67 -7.78
N SER A 97 6.96 1.34 -8.93
CA SER A 97 6.98 0.67 -10.23
C SER A 97 8.14 -0.33 -10.36
N LEU A 98 9.33 0.02 -9.88
CA LEU A 98 10.50 -0.85 -9.98
C LEU A 98 10.41 -2.11 -9.10
N THR A 99 9.59 -2.09 -8.05
CA THR A 99 9.48 -3.17 -7.06
C THR A 99 8.23 -4.02 -7.24
N PHE A 100 7.09 -3.40 -7.54
CA PHE A 100 5.77 -4.04 -7.57
C PHE A 100 5.13 -4.10 -8.97
N TYR A 101 5.92 -4.01 -10.03
CA TYR A 101 5.40 -4.17 -11.39
C TYR A 101 4.95 -5.62 -11.64
N HIS A 102 3.70 -5.80 -12.07
CA HIS A 102 3.06 -7.11 -12.28
C HIS A 102 3.75 -8.02 -13.31
N LYS A 103 4.51 -7.45 -14.27
CA LYS A 103 5.29 -8.21 -15.25
C LYS A 103 6.80 -8.05 -15.02
N ALA A 104 7.22 -7.88 -13.77
CA ALA A 104 8.63 -7.70 -13.42
C ALA A 104 9.46 -8.96 -13.71
N GLY A 105 10.72 -8.76 -14.13
CA GLY A 105 11.70 -9.82 -14.19
C GLY A 105 12.24 -10.18 -12.79
N LYS A 106 13.12 -11.18 -12.71
CA LYS A 106 13.67 -11.70 -11.43
C LYS A 106 14.43 -10.66 -10.58
N TYR A 107 14.91 -9.57 -11.18
CA TYR A 107 15.81 -8.61 -10.52
C TYR A 107 15.29 -7.16 -10.52
N ILE A 108 14.49 -6.76 -11.52
CA ILE A 108 13.99 -5.39 -11.66
C ILE A 108 12.64 -5.37 -12.37
N GLY A 109 11.73 -4.51 -11.91
CA GLY A 109 10.47 -4.20 -12.57
C GLY A 109 10.63 -3.25 -13.76
N ALA A 110 9.50 -2.87 -14.37
CA ALA A 110 9.45 -1.86 -15.43
C ALA A 110 8.96 -0.50 -14.87
N LEU A 111 9.00 0.54 -15.70
CA LEU A 111 8.55 1.90 -15.36
C LEU A 111 7.10 2.18 -15.81
N ASP A 112 6.31 1.15 -16.09
CA ASP A 112 4.94 1.32 -16.59
C ASP A 112 4.01 1.97 -15.55
N ASN A 113 4.26 1.73 -14.25
CA ASN A 113 3.50 2.32 -13.14
C ASN A 113 4.19 3.58 -12.59
N PHE A 114 4.77 4.40 -13.48
CA PHE A 114 5.44 5.65 -13.10
C PHE A 114 4.44 6.63 -12.46
N GLY A 115 4.79 7.22 -11.31
CA GLY A 115 3.90 8.17 -10.64
C GLY A 115 2.56 7.59 -10.14
N PHE A 116 2.50 6.29 -9.85
CA PHE A 116 1.26 5.54 -9.56
C PHE A 116 0.21 5.53 -10.68
N MET A 117 0.63 5.73 -11.94
CA MET A 117 -0.25 5.52 -13.08
C MET A 117 -0.74 4.07 -13.13
N ASP A 118 -2.05 3.88 -13.35
CA ASP A 118 -2.73 2.58 -13.47
C ASP A 118 -2.64 1.65 -12.24
N VAL A 119 -2.35 2.20 -11.05
CA VAL A 119 -2.32 1.45 -9.78
C VAL A 119 -3.64 1.61 -9.04
N LEU A 120 -4.56 0.65 -9.22
CA LEU A 120 -5.90 0.69 -8.61
C LEU A 120 -6.23 -0.58 -7.81
N ALA A 121 -6.94 -1.54 -8.42
CA ALA A 121 -7.52 -2.69 -7.72
C ALA A 121 -7.08 -4.04 -8.30
N GLN A 122 -6.08 -4.04 -9.17
CA GLN A 122 -5.49 -5.28 -9.64
C GLN A 122 -4.74 -5.96 -8.49
N PRO A 123 -5.05 -7.21 -8.13
CA PRO A 123 -4.25 -7.96 -7.18
C PRO A 123 -2.91 -8.36 -7.80
N SER A 124 -1.85 -8.24 -6.99
CA SER A 124 -0.47 -8.61 -7.33
C SER A 124 -0.24 -10.10 -7.42
#